data_AF-A0A1I0LCX2-F1
#
_entry.id   AF-A0A1I0LCX2-F1
#
_cell.length_a   1.000
_cell.length_b   1.000
_cell.length_c   1.000
_cell.angle_alpha   90.00
_cell.angle_beta   90.00
_cell.angle_gamma   90.00
#
_symmetry.space_group_name_H-M   'P 1'
#
loop_
_entity.id
_entity.type
_entity.pdbx_description
1 polymer ?
#
loop_
_entity_poly.entity_id
_entity_poly.type
_entity_poly.pdbx_seq_one_letter_code
_entity_poly.pdbx_strand_id
1 'polypeptide(L)'
;MSPDELHSRLLYVLLGFMPETAARLVLRGTLESLKLPSGELSVEVLPRVIHALEPATRHFMHPAQRPRLTLELKELLNAPFRGLPPRPASLPTPVPPPPPSPSPHLGTPLLTRPTVLLIRTEADATTARFTARSLCEELGGKGFECQKVATAVSELVRNQLSYAGGGTLQLQPQRTPRRLLRVLAQDQGPGIPDVALVLSGAYRSKTGLGMGLLGVKRLADRFEVRTGPTGTQVEFEVFL
;
A
#
# COMPACT_ATOMS: atom_id res chain seq x y z
N MET A 1 -20.55 28.19 -7.74
CA MET A 1 -20.39 26.81 -7.22
C MET A 1 -20.48 26.88 -5.71
N SER A 2 -21.21 25.98 -5.08
CA SER A 2 -21.10 25.87 -3.62
C SER A 2 -19.75 25.24 -3.23
N PRO A 3 -19.25 25.50 -2.02
CA PRO A 3 -18.05 24.83 -1.49
C PRO A 3 -18.17 23.30 -1.52
N ASP A 4 -19.35 22.75 -1.22
CA ASP A 4 -19.62 21.31 -1.24
C ASP A 4 -19.53 20.69 -2.64
N GLU A 5 -19.95 21.43 -3.67
CA GLU A 5 -19.87 21.00 -5.05
C GLU A 5 -18.42 20.97 -5.55
N LEU A 6 -17.62 21.99 -5.21
CA LEU A 6 -16.19 22.02 -5.49
C LEU A 6 -15.46 20.88 -4.77
N HIS A 7 -15.81 20.63 -3.50
CA HIS A 7 -15.25 19.54 -2.71
C HIS A 7 -15.55 18.18 -3.35
N SER A 8 -16.80 17.96 -3.75
CA SER A 8 -17.24 16.72 -4.39
C SER A 8 -16.54 16.48 -5.73
N ARG A 9 -16.30 17.52 -6.53
CA ARG A 9 -15.58 17.40 -7.80
C ARG A 9 -14.08 17.12 -7.62
N LEU A 10 -13.42 17.79 -6.68
CA LEU A 10 -12.04 17.48 -6.32
C LEU A 10 -11.89 16.04 -5.85
N LEU A 11 -12.81 15.60 -4.99
CA LEU A 11 -12.84 14.23 -4.50
C LEU A 11 -13.06 13.22 -5.65
N TYR A 12 -13.99 13.53 -6.57
CA TYR A 12 -14.25 12.69 -7.76
C TYR A 12 -13.01 12.51 -8.64
N VAL A 13 -12.29 13.59 -8.94
CA VAL A 13 -11.04 13.51 -9.72
C VAL A 13 -10.03 12.64 -8.98
N LEU A 14 -9.81 12.86 -7.67
CA LEU A 14 -8.86 12.07 -6.89
C LEU A 14 -9.23 10.58 -6.85
N LEU A 15 -10.52 10.24 -6.74
CA LEU A 15 -11.03 8.87 -6.75
C LEU A 15 -10.75 8.12 -8.07
N GLY A 16 -10.49 8.84 -9.17
CA GLY A 16 -10.04 8.24 -10.43
C GLY A 16 -8.62 7.67 -10.36
N PHE A 17 -7.83 8.06 -9.36
CA PHE A 17 -6.41 7.72 -9.26
C PHE A 17 -6.00 7.07 -7.94
N MET A 18 -6.81 7.16 -6.89
CA MET A 18 -6.49 6.58 -5.58
C MET A 18 -7.74 6.11 -4.83
N PRO A 19 -7.59 5.21 -3.83
CA PRO A 19 -8.70 4.75 -3.00
C PRO A 19 -9.38 5.90 -2.25
N GLU A 20 -10.66 5.76 -1.94
CA GLU A 20 -11.47 6.79 -1.28
C GLU A 20 -10.86 7.33 0.01
N THR A 21 -10.28 6.45 0.84
CA THR A 21 -9.59 6.86 2.07
C THR A 21 -8.39 7.77 1.78
N ALA A 22 -7.61 7.48 0.74
CA ALA A 22 -6.47 8.31 0.33
C ALA A 22 -6.93 9.64 -0.28
N ALA A 23 -7.96 9.60 -1.13
CA ALA A 23 -8.52 10.80 -1.75
C ALA A 23 -9.06 11.79 -0.69
N ARG A 24 -9.81 11.30 0.30
CA ARG A 24 -10.32 12.11 1.41
C ARG A 24 -9.18 12.66 2.28
N LEU A 25 -8.18 11.83 2.60
CA LEU A 25 -7.03 12.25 3.40
C LEU A 25 -6.21 13.34 2.73
N VAL A 26 -5.90 13.17 1.45
CA VAL A 26 -5.10 14.13 0.66
C VAL A 26 -5.85 15.45 0.50
N LEU A 27 -7.15 15.40 0.17
CA LEU A 27 -7.96 16.60 0.03
C LEU A 27 -8.05 17.35 1.36
N ARG A 28 -8.36 16.65 2.45
CA ARG A 28 -8.45 17.24 3.79
C ARG A 28 -7.12 17.88 4.22
N GLY A 29 -6.01 17.13 4.12
CA GLY A 29 -4.69 17.64 4.51
C GLY A 29 -4.25 18.84 3.66
N THR A 30 -4.63 18.88 2.37
CA THR A 30 -4.35 20.00 1.49
C THR A 30 -5.13 21.25 1.90
N LEU A 31 -6.42 21.12 2.21
CA LEU A 31 -7.24 22.23 2.69
C LEU A 31 -6.75 22.75 4.05
N GLU A 32 -6.40 21.85 4.97
CA GLU A 32 -5.81 22.21 6.27
C GLU A 32 -4.48 22.95 6.11
N SER A 33 -3.59 22.49 5.23
CA SER A 33 -2.30 23.15 4.95
C SER A 33 -2.48 24.55 4.35
N LEU A 34 -3.57 24.79 3.62
CA LEU A 34 -3.91 26.09 3.06
C LEU A 34 -4.71 26.98 4.03
N LYS A 35 -5.01 26.49 5.24
CA LYS A 35 -5.88 27.12 6.22
C LYS A 35 -7.27 27.45 5.66
N LEU A 36 -7.77 26.62 4.76
CA LEU A 36 -9.08 26.77 4.13
C LEU A 36 -10.09 25.82 4.81
N PRO A 37 -11.03 26.33 5.61
CA PRO A 37 -12.13 25.51 6.10
C PRO A 37 -13.04 25.09 4.93
N SER A 38 -13.75 23.97 5.08
CA SER A 38 -14.58 23.38 4.01
C SER A 38 -15.62 24.33 3.41
N GLY A 39 -16.05 25.37 4.16
CA GLY A 39 -16.99 26.40 3.72
C GLY A 39 -16.39 27.54 2.89
N GLU A 40 -15.07 27.63 2.78
CA GLU A 40 -14.36 28.70 2.04
C GLU A 40 -13.83 28.24 0.68
N LEU A 41 -14.15 27.02 0.25
CA LEU A 41 -13.75 26.50 -1.04
C LEU A 41 -14.51 27.23 -2.16
N SER A 42 -13.80 28.07 -2.91
CA SER A 42 -14.36 28.83 -4.04
C SER A 42 -13.53 28.64 -5.31
N VAL A 43 -14.08 29.07 -6.44
CA VAL A 43 -13.40 28.99 -7.75
C VAL A 43 -12.12 29.84 -7.76
N GLU A 44 -12.08 30.93 -6.99
CA GLU A 44 -10.93 31.84 -6.88
C GLU A 44 -9.73 31.17 -6.21
N VAL A 45 -9.98 30.26 -5.26
CA VAL A 45 -8.93 29.58 -4.49
C VAL A 45 -8.53 28.23 -5.14
N LEU A 46 -9.34 27.73 -6.07
CA LEU A 46 -9.13 26.44 -6.74
C LEU A 46 -7.73 26.27 -7.40
N PRO A 47 -7.14 27.27 -8.08
CA PRO A 47 -5.77 27.13 -8.60
C PRO A 47 -4.73 26.86 -7.51
N ARG A 48 -4.87 27.49 -6.35
CA ARG A 48 -3.97 27.27 -5.19
C ARG A 48 -4.16 25.88 -4.60
N VAL A 49 -5.40 25.40 -4.54
CA VAL A 49 -5.71 24.03 -4.09
C VAL A 49 -5.12 23.00 -5.04
N ILE A 50 -5.28 23.16 -6.35
CA ILE A 50 -4.71 22.26 -7.36
C ILE A 50 -3.19 22.19 -7.26
N HIS A 51 -2.52 23.35 -7.13
CA HIS A 51 -1.07 23.42 -6.95
C HIS A 51 -0.60 22.69 -5.68
N ALA A 52 -1.37 22.76 -4.59
CA ALA A 52 -1.06 22.08 -3.34
C ALA A 52 -1.40 20.57 -3.36
N LEU A 53 -2.38 20.15 -4.17
CA LEU A 53 -2.71 18.74 -4.38
C LEU A 53 -1.62 17.99 -5.16
N GLU A 54 -0.91 18.64 -6.06
CA GLU A 54 0.12 18.02 -6.89
C GLU A 54 1.23 17.31 -6.09
N PRO A 55 1.88 17.93 -5.07
CA PRO A 55 2.83 17.23 -4.21
C PRO A 55 2.15 16.25 -3.25
N ALA A 56 0.93 16.54 -2.78
CA ALA A 56 0.22 15.73 -1.80
C ALA A 56 -0.21 14.36 -2.36
N THR A 57 -0.50 14.29 -3.66
CA THR A 57 -0.90 13.04 -4.34
C THR A 57 0.28 12.13 -4.72
N ARG A 58 1.52 12.65 -4.74
CA ARG A 58 2.70 11.91 -5.25
C ARG A 58 2.97 10.57 -4.57
N HIS A 59 2.60 10.46 -3.29
CA HIS A 59 2.80 9.26 -2.46
C HIS A 59 1.71 8.20 -2.66
N PHE A 60 0.60 8.57 -3.30
CA PHE A 60 -0.59 7.71 -3.46
C PHE A 60 -0.79 7.21 -4.88
N MET A 61 0.06 7.62 -5.82
CA MET A 61 -0.10 7.30 -7.24
C MET A 61 1.22 7.04 -7.95
N HIS A 62 1.16 6.21 -9.00
CA HIS A 62 2.31 5.89 -9.83
C HIS A 62 2.81 7.14 -10.60
N PRO A 63 4.14 7.37 -10.75
CA PRO A 63 4.68 8.53 -11.46
C PRO A 63 4.11 8.74 -12.87
N ALA A 64 3.85 7.64 -13.60
CA ALA A 64 3.28 7.68 -14.95
C ALA A 64 1.85 8.24 -15.02
N GLN A 65 1.10 8.24 -13.91
CA GLN A 65 -0.28 8.73 -13.86
C GLN A 65 -0.37 10.22 -13.48
N ARG A 66 0.73 10.81 -12.99
CA ARG A 66 0.77 12.21 -12.52
C ARG A 66 0.40 13.23 -13.61
N PRO A 67 0.91 13.14 -14.86
CA PRO A 67 0.54 14.10 -15.90
C PRO A 67 -0.96 14.10 -16.20
N ARG A 68 -1.60 12.93 -16.11
CA ARG A 68 -3.04 12.77 -16.32
C ARG A 68 -3.86 13.38 -15.20
N LEU A 69 -3.47 13.20 -13.93
CA LEU A 69 -4.13 13.86 -12.80
C LEU A 69 -4.02 15.38 -12.91
N THR A 70 -2.83 15.91 -13.24
CA THR A 70 -2.62 17.35 -13.42
C THR A 70 -3.53 17.90 -14.52
N LEU A 71 -3.74 17.15 -15.60
CA LEU A 71 -4.67 17.52 -16.66
C LEU A 71 -6.12 17.57 -16.16
N GLU A 72 -6.60 16.50 -15.52
CA GLU A 72 -7.99 16.41 -15.01
C GLU A 72 -8.28 17.46 -13.91
N LEU A 73 -7.29 17.79 -13.06
CA LEU A 73 -7.41 18.89 -12.10
C LEU A 73 -7.45 20.26 -12.78
N LYS A 74 -6.65 20.48 -13.83
CA LYS A 74 -6.68 21.74 -14.62
C LYS A 74 -7.96 21.88 -15.43
N GLU A 75 -8.57 20.79 -15.88
CA GLU A 75 -9.89 20.81 -16.53
C GLU A 75 -10.99 21.33 -15.61
N LEU A 76 -10.87 21.18 -14.28
CA LEU A 76 -11.78 21.81 -13.32
C LEU A 76 -11.77 23.35 -13.42
N LEU A 77 -10.68 23.96 -13.91
CA LEU A 77 -10.57 25.40 -14.12
C LEU A 77 -11.25 25.88 -15.42
N ASN A 78 -11.38 25.00 -16.43
CA ASN A 78 -11.72 25.38 -17.80
C ASN A 78 -13.07 24.86 -18.31
N ALA A 79 -13.67 23.84 -17.67
CA ALA A 79 -14.87 23.19 -18.18
C ALA A 79 -16.18 23.92 -17.80
N PRO A 80 -17.03 24.32 -18.76
CA PRO A 80 -18.40 24.74 -18.45
C PRO A 80 -19.18 23.57 -17.86
N PHE A 81 -19.97 23.87 -16.84
CA PHE A 81 -20.74 22.90 -16.05
C PHE A 81 -21.68 22.06 -16.91
N ARG A 82 -21.29 20.80 -17.15
CA ARG A 82 -22.22 19.69 -17.34
C ARG A 82 -22.01 18.74 -16.18
N GLY A 83 -23.11 18.19 -15.66
CA GLY A 83 -23.13 17.31 -14.49
C GLY A 83 -22.04 16.24 -14.57
N LEU A 84 -21.66 15.71 -13.39
CA LEU A 84 -20.61 14.70 -13.27
C LEU A 84 -20.75 13.68 -14.42
N PRO A 85 -19.75 13.54 -15.33
CA PRO A 85 -19.80 12.47 -16.30
C PRO A 85 -19.94 11.16 -15.51
N PRO A 86 -20.73 10.19 -15.99
CA PRO A 86 -20.76 8.88 -15.36
C PRO A 86 -19.31 8.38 -15.26
N ARG A 87 -19.00 7.75 -14.13
CA ARG A 87 -17.72 7.10 -13.86
C ARG A 87 -17.22 6.46 -15.16
N PRO A 88 -16.00 6.77 -15.66
CA PRO A 88 -15.52 6.12 -16.86
C PRO A 88 -15.70 4.63 -16.65
N ALA A 89 -16.49 4.00 -17.52
CA ALA A 89 -16.68 2.57 -17.48
C ALA A 89 -15.28 1.97 -17.42
N SER A 90 -15.07 1.06 -16.46
CA SER A 90 -13.88 0.25 -16.37
C SER A 90 -13.48 -0.13 -17.78
N LEU A 91 -12.27 0.23 -18.22
CA LEU A 91 -11.72 -0.28 -19.47
C LEU A 91 -12.04 -1.77 -19.52
N PRO A 92 -12.51 -2.32 -20.65
CA PRO A 92 -12.83 -3.73 -20.74
C PRO A 92 -11.61 -4.50 -20.22
N THR A 93 -11.84 -5.26 -19.15
CA THR A 93 -10.86 -6.23 -18.67
C THR A 93 -10.42 -7.04 -19.89
N PRO A 94 -9.11 -7.19 -20.18
CA PRO A 94 -8.67 -8.05 -21.24
C PRO A 94 -9.32 -9.42 -21.02
N VAL A 95 -9.98 -9.93 -22.06
CA VAL A 95 -10.61 -11.25 -22.05
C VAL A 95 -9.56 -12.23 -21.58
N PRO A 96 -9.80 -12.99 -20.49
CA PRO A 96 -8.83 -13.98 -20.05
C PRO A 96 -8.62 -14.99 -21.20
N PRO A 97 -7.39 -15.41 -21.49
CA PRO A 97 -7.16 -16.47 -22.47
C PRO A 97 -7.97 -17.71 -22.06
N PRO A 98 -8.46 -18.50 -23.03
CA PRO A 98 -9.24 -19.70 -22.72
C PRO A 98 -8.45 -20.62 -21.78
N PRO A 99 -9.11 -21.31 -20.84
CA PRO A 99 -8.41 -22.22 -19.94
C PRO A 99 -7.67 -23.28 -20.75
N PRO A 100 -6.42 -23.61 -20.42
CA PRO A 100 -5.76 -24.75 -21.04
C PRO A 100 -6.55 -26.02 -20.72
N SER A 101 -6.76 -26.85 -21.74
CA SER A 101 -7.40 -28.17 -21.60
C SER A 101 -6.72 -29.00 -20.50
N PRO A 102 -7.45 -29.85 -19.76
CA PRO A 102 -6.87 -30.61 -18.68
C PRO A 102 -5.99 -31.73 -19.26
N SER A 103 -4.67 -31.58 -19.15
CA SER A 103 -3.74 -32.71 -19.24
C SER A 103 -3.38 -33.19 -17.83
N PRO A 104 -3.29 -34.50 -17.59
CA PRO A 104 -3.20 -35.05 -16.24
C PRO A 104 -1.73 -35.12 -15.82
N HIS A 105 -1.25 -34.19 -15.00
CA HIS A 105 0.07 -34.34 -14.37
C HIS A 105 0.03 -34.02 -12.88
N LEU A 106 0.46 -35.00 -12.10
CA LEU A 106 0.54 -35.00 -10.65
C LEU A 106 1.42 -33.86 -10.10
N GLY A 107 0.91 -33.13 -9.10
CA GLY A 107 1.58 -33.04 -7.80
C GLY A 107 2.80 -32.14 -7.60
N THR A 108 2.96 -31.00 -8.31
CA THR A 108 3.95 -29.98 -7.90
C THR A 108 3.28 -28.61 -7.74
N PRO A 109 3.35 -27.91 -6.59
CA PRO A 109 2.79 -26.58 -6.46
C PRO A 109 3.54 -25.63 -7.41
N LEU A 110 2.80 -24.92 -8.26
CA LEU A 110 3.34 -23.83 -9.09
C LEU A 110 3.76 -22.69 -8.15
N LEU A 111 4.98 -22.75 -7.62
CA LEU A 111 5.61 -21.65 -6.92
C LEU A 111 5.83 -20.55 -7.95
N THR A 112 5.07 -19.46 -7.81
CA THR A 112 5.32 -18.26 -8.61
C THR A 112 6.67 -17.70 -8.16
N ARG A 113 7.48 -17.18 -9.08
CA ARG A 113 8.82 -16.66 -8.74
C ARG A 113 8.70 -15.62 -7.63
N PRO A 114 9.54 -15.69 -6.58
CA PRO A 114 9.51 -14.71 -5.51
C PRO A 114 9.98 -13.34 -6.02
N THR A 115 9.32 -12.28 -5.60
CA THR A 115 9.77 -10.90 -5.79
C THR A 115 10.68 -10.54 -4.63
N VAL A 116 11.94 -10.19 -4.92
CA VAL A 116 12.93 -9.80 -3.91
C VAL A 116 13.18 -8.30 -4.01
N LEU A 117 13.06 -7.61 -2.88
CA LEU A 117 13.27 -6.18 -2.74
C LEU A 117 14.41 -5.92 -1.77
N LEU A 118 15.29 -5.00 -2.15
CA LEU A 118 16.35 -4.51 -1.28
C LEU A 118 15.84 -3.29 -0.53
N ILE A 119 16.01 -3.29 0.78
CA ILE A 119 15.50 -2.27 1.68
C ILE A 119 16.68 -1.45 2.20
N ARG A 120 16.76 -0.18 1.78
CA ARG A 120 17.81 0.75 2.22
C ARG A 120 17.25 2.11 2.62
N THR A 121 16.06 2.46 2.13
CA THR A 121 15.45 3.78 2.29
C THR A 121 13.96 3.68 2.57
N GLU A 122 13.36 4.78 3.03
CA GLU A 122 11.89 4.91 3.19
C GLU A 122 11.12 4.79 1.86
N ALA A 123 11.76 5.11 0.73
CA ALA A 123 11.18 4.89 -0.59
C ALA A 123 11.05 3.39 -0.92
N ASP A 124 12.02 2.58 -0.49
CA ASP A 124 11.96 1.12 -0.63
C ASP A 124 10.87 0.54 0.26
N ALA A 125 10.67 1.10 1.47
CA ALA A 125 9.57 0.73 2.36
C ALA A 125 8.20 0.94 1.72
N THR A 126 8.03 2.11 1.08
CA THR A 126 6.81 2.44 0.35
C THR A 126 6.59 1.46 -0.81
N THR A 127 7.65 1.18 -1.58
CA THR A 127 7.62 0.23 -2.69
C THR A 127 7.25 -1.17 -2.22
N ALA A 128 7.89 -1.67 -1.17
CA ALA A 128 7.62 -2.97 -0.57
C ALA A 128 6.17 -3.13 -0.13
N ARG A 129 5.61 -2.11 0.51
CA ARG A 129 4.21 -2.10 0.92
C ARG A 129 3.26 -2.19 -0.29
N PHE A 130 3.51 -1.39 -1.34
CA PHE A 130 2.69 -1.42 -2.55
C PHE A 130 2.81 -2.75 -3.29
N THR A 131 4.02 -3.29 -3.45
CA THR A 131 4.25 -4.58 -4.10
C THR A 131 3.56 -5.71 -3.35
N ALA A 132 3.67 -5.77 -2.02
CA ALA A 132 3.01 -6.80 -1.23
C ALA A 132 1.48 -6.72 -1.32
N ARG A 133 0.93 -5.50 -1.37
CA ARG A 133 -0.50 -5.30 -1.58
C ARG A 133 -0.94 -5.76 -2.98
N SER A 134 -0.21 -5.37 -4.03
CA SER A 134 -0.50 -5.77 -5.42
C SER A 134 -0.51 -7.29 -5.55
N LEU A 135 0.52 -7.98 -5.01
CA LEU A 135 0.61 -9.43 -5.06
C LEU A 135 -0.55 -10.12 -4.31
N CYS A 136 -1.00 -9.54 -3.18
CA CYS A 136 -2.18 -10.04 -2.50
C CYS A 136 -3.46 -9.89 -3.34
N GLU A 137 -3.65 -8.73 -3.98
CA GLU A 137 -4.81 -8.46 -4.85
C GLU A 137 -4.79 -9.37 -6.10
N GLU A 138 -3.61 -9.61 -6.69
CA GLU A 138 -3.40 -10.52 -7.82
C GLU A 138 -3.65 -12.01 -7.48
N LEU A 139 -3.48 -12.38 -6.21
CA LEU A 139 -3.88 -13.68 -5.68
C LEU A 139 -5.39 -13.77 -5.39
N GLY A 140 -6.14 -12.68 -5.55
CA GLY A 140 -7.57 -12.61 -5.28
C GLY A 140 -7.92 -12.31 -3.82
N GLY A 141 -6.95 -11.83 -3.03
CA GLY A 141 -7.18 -11.36 -1.67
C GLY A 141 -8.08 -10.11 -1.65
N LYS A 142 -8.86 -9.98 -0.58
CA LYS A 142 -9.82 -8.88 -0.39
C LYS A 142 -9.23 -7.78 0.50
N GLY A 143 -9.87 -6.61 0.50
CA GLY A 143 -9.34 -5.39 1.11
C GLY A 143 -8.77 -5.54 2.53
N PHE A 144 -9.43 -6.32 3.39
CA PHE A 144 -8.91 -6.60 4.73
C PHE A 144 -7.64 -7.46 4.73
N GLU A 145 -7.60 -8.54 3.95
CA GLU A 145 -6.45 -9.44 3.84
C GLU A 145 -5.22 -8.72 3.28
N CYS A 146 -5.41 -7.94 2.21
CA CYS A 146 -4.31 -7.17 1.63
C CYS A 146 -3.88 -6.01 2.52
N GLN A 147 -4.76 -5.48 3.35
CA GLN A 147 -4.38 -4.54 4.41
C GLN A 147 -3.55 -5.22 5.50
N LYS A 148 -3.89 -6.45 5.93
CA LYS A 148 -3.09 -7.22 6.90
C LYS A 148 -1.65 -7.40 6.39
N VAL A 149 -1.51 -7.90 5.16
CA VAL A 149 -0.21 -8.08 4.49
C VAL A 149 0.57 -6.77 4.44
N ALA A 150 -0.03 -5.70 3.91
CA ALA A 150 0.65 -4.42 3.74
C ALA A 150 1.11 -3.83 5.08
N THR A 151 0.31 -4.00 6.12
CA THR A 151 0.65 -3.51 7.47
C THR A 151 1.79 -4.32 8.07
N ALA A 152 1.74 -5.65 7.98
CA ALA A 152 2.80 -6.54 8.45
C ALA A 152 4.14 -6.26 7.75
N VAL A 153 4.12 -6.10 6.42
CA VAL A 153 5.30 -5.74 5.63
C VAL A 153 5.88 -4.39 6.06
N SER A 154 5.03 -3.39 6.31
CA SER A 154 5.47 -2.06 6.75
C SER A 154 6.20 -2.11 8.09
N GLU A 155 5.73 -2.94 9.03
CA GLU A 155 6.38 -3.11 10.32
C GLU A 155 7.75 -3.82 10.18
N LEU A 156 7.85 -4.86 9.35
CA LEU A 156 9.13 -5.56 9.13
C LEU A 156 10.16 -4.68 8.44
N VAL A 157 9.76 -3.97 7.39
CA VAL A 157 10.66 -3.06 6.68
C VAL A 157 11.12 -1.92 7.59
N ARG A 158 10.22 -1.33 8.38
CA ARG A 158 10.60 -0.30 9.36
C ARG A 158 11.61 -0.84 10.37
N ASN A 159 11.44 -2.09 10.82
CA ASN A 159 12.39 -2.71 11.74
C ASN A 159 13.76 -2.90 11.09
N GLN A 160 13.83 -3.35 9.83
CA GLN A 160 15.09 -3.47 9.08
C GLN A 160 15.81 -2.11 8.99
N LEU A 161 15.09 -1.05 8.62
CA LEU A 161 15.67 0.30 8.52
C LEU A 161 16.11 0.86 9.87
N SER A 162 15.27 0.71 10.90
CA SER A 162 15.50 1.36 12.20
C SER A 162 16.55 0.66 13.06
N TYR A 163 16.67 -0.67 12.97
CA TYR A 163 17.50 -1.46 13.87
C TYR A 163 18.67 -2.16 13.18
N ALA A 164 18.61 -2.36 11.86
CA ALA A 164 19.63 -3.11 11.12
C ALA A 164 20.26 -2.33 9.95
N GLY A 165 19.84 -1.09 9.68
CA GLY A 165 20.35 -0.29 8.57
C GLY A 165 19.88 -0.74 7.19
N GLY A 166 18.87 -1.62 7.13
CA GLY A 166 18.32 -2.20 5.91
C GLY A 166 18.27 -3.72 5.92
N GLY A 167 17.92 -4.30 4.78
CA GLY A 167 17.78 -5.75 4.63
C GLY A 167 17.21 -6.15 3.27
N THR A 168 16.75 -7.39 3.18
CA THR A 168 16.03 -7.93 2.03
C THR A 168 14.61 -8.32 2.43
N LEU A 169 13.67 -8.12 1.52
CA LEU A 169 12.30 -8.57 1.64
C LEU A 169 11.95 -9.44 0.44
N GLN A 170 11.54 -10.67 0.70
CA GLN A 170 11.07 -11.61 -0.30
C GLN A 170 9.56 -11.80 -0.17
N LEU A 171 8.84 -11.64 -1.27
CA LEU A 171 7.40 -11.81 -1.38
C LEU A 171 7.13 -12.98 -2.34
N GLN A 172 6.52 -14.03 -1.83
CA GLN A 172 6.30 -15.26 -2.57
C GLN A 172 4.80 -15.60 -2.62
N PRO A 173 4.12 -15.26 -3.72
CA PRO A 173 2.73 -15.63 -3.92
C PRO A 173 2.62 -17.12 -4.27
N GLN A 174 1.67 -17.80 -3.63
CA GLN A 174 1.39 -19.21 -3.87
C GLN A 174 -0.12 -19.40 -4.08
N ARG A 175 -0.47 -20.13 -5.15
CA ARG A 175 -1.89 -20.37 -5.53
C ARG A 175 -2.40 -21.74 -5.12
N THR A 176 -1.51 -22.74 -5.04
CA THR A 176 -1.85 -24.13 -4.71
C THR A 176 -0.93 -24.67 -3.61
N PRO A 177 -1.42 -25.54 -2.71
CA PRO A 177 -2.80 -26.06 -2.62
C PRO A 177 -3.80 -25.04 -2.05
N ARG A 178 -3.32 -23.95 -1.44
CA ARG A 178 -4.14 -22.84 -0.93
C ARG A 178 -3.50 -21.52 -1.35
N ARG A 179 -4.33 -20.50 -1.59
CA ARG A 179 -3.85 -19.15 -1.88
C ARG A 179 -3.24 -18.53 -0.63
N LEU A 180 -1.98 -18.15 -0.74
CA LEU A 180 -1.28 -17.49 0.35
C LEU A 180 -0.20 -16.57 -0.20
N LEU A 181 0.14 -15.57 0.60
CA LEU A 181 1.36 -14.79 0.40
C LEU A 181 2.31 -15.09 1.54
N ARG A 182 3.47 -15.66 1.19
CA ARG A 182 4.59 -15.85 2.10
C ARG A 182 5.52 -14.64 2.00
N VAL A 183 5.92 -14.13 3.15
CA VAL A 183 6.82 -12.99 3.27
C VAL A 183 8.01 -13.38 4.12
N LEU A 184 9.20 -13.11 3.62
CA LEU A 184 10.45 -13.35 4.32
C LEU A 184 11.26 -12.04 4.37
N ALA A 185 11.49 -11.52 5.56
CA ALA A 185 12.36 -10.38 5.80
C ALA A 185 13.66 -10.87 6.44
N GLN A 186 14.80 -10.44 5.90
CA GLN A 186 16.12 -10.80 6.41
C GLN A 186 16.98 -9.53 6.54
N ASP A 187 17.74 -9.44 7.62
CA ASP A 187 18.74 -8.39 7.82
C ASP A 187 20.02 -8.97 8.42
N GLN A 188 21.07 -8.14 8.47
CA GLN A 188 22.37 -8.45 9.06
C GLN A 188 22.64 -7.56 10.28
N GLY A 189 21.58 -7.15 10.98
CA GLY A 189 21.68 -6.29 12.16
C GLY A 189 22.19 -7.04 13.40
N PRO A 190 22.17 -6.38 14.57
CA PRO A 190 22.65 -6.96 15.82
C PRO A 190 21.73 -8.07 16.40
N GLY A 191 20.59 -8.34 15.77
CA GLY A 191 19.57 -9.24 16.27
C GLY A 191 18.65 -8.62 17.32
N ILE A 192 17.74 -9.43 17.85
CA ILE A 192 16.77 -9.08 18.90
C ILE A 192 17.18 -9.83 20.18
N PRO A 193 17.68 -9.13 21.22
CA PRO A 193 18.25 -9.78 22.42
C PRO A 193 17.30 -10.72 23.16
N ASP A 194 16.04 -10.32 23.36
CA ASP A 194 15.01 -11.15 23.99
C ASP A 194 13.74 -11.15 23.14
N VAL A 195 13.74 -11.97 22.09
CA VAL A 195 12.61 -12.09 21.18
C VAL A 195 11.36 -12.64 21.86
N ALA A 196 11.51 -13.46 22.90
CA ALA A 196 10.38 -14.01 23.65
C ALA A 196 9.65 -12.90 24.41
N LEU A 197 10.38 -11.98 25.04
CA LEU A 197 9.80 -10.79 25.68
C LEU A 197 9.07 -9.91 24.67
N VAL A 198 9.63 -9.69 23.48
CA VAL A 198 8.98 -8.91 22.40
C VAL A 198 7.67 -9.57 21.95
N LEU A 199 7.68 -10.89 21.77
CA LEU A 199 6.49 -11.65 21.34
C LEU A 199 5.46 -11.87 22.46
N SER A 200 5.84 -11.69 23.73
CA SER A 200 4.91 -11.71 24.87
C SER A 200 4.09 -10.41 24.98
N GLY A 201 4.57 -9.32 24.37
CA GLY A 201 3.97 -7.99 24.48
C GLY A 201 4.36 -7.21 25.74
N ALA A 202 5.21 -7.78 26.61
CA ALA A 202 5.77 -7.07 27.76
C ALA A 202 6.80 -6.00 27.36
N TYR A 203 7.38 -6.11 26.16
CA TYR A 203 8.26 -5.09 25.60
C TYR A 203 7.46 -3.95 24.96
N ARG A 204 7.76 -2.71 25.35
CA ARG A 204 7.29 -1.50 24.66
C ARG A 204 8.42 -0.93 23.81
N SER A 205 8.17 -0.74 22.51
CA SER A 205 9.15 -0.07 21.65
C SER A 205 9.31 1.40 22.07
N LYS A 206 10.53 1.92 21.93
CA LYS A 206 10.85 3.32 22.27
C LYS A 206 10.05 4.35 21.46
N THR A 207 9.58 3.96 20.27
CA THR A 207 8.85 4.86 19.37
C THR A 207 7.33 4.75 19.50
N GLY A 208 6.77 3.64 20.01
CA GLY A 208 5.32 3.47 20.24
C GLY A 208 4.41 3.58 18.99
N LEU A 209 4.97 3.79 17.80
CA LEU A 209 4.27 4.20 16.57
C LEU A 209 3.87 3.03 15.65
N GLY A 210 3.79 1.80 16.15
CA GLY A 210 3.41 0.65 15.32
C GLY A 210 3.11 -0.61 16.12
N MET A 211 2.50 -1.60 15.45
CA MET A 211 2.12 -2.85 16.11
C MET A 211 3.32 -3.74 16.47
N GLY A 212 4.49 -3.44 15.90
CA GLY A 212 5.74 -4.16 16.17
C GLY A 212 5.70 -5.62 15.69
N LEU A 213 6.70 -6.39 16.09
CA LEU A 213 6.84 -7.80 15.70
C LEU A 213 5.65 -8.66 16.22
N LEU A 214 5.12 -8.33 17.39
CA LEU A 214 3.90 -8.96 17.92
C LEU A 214 2.67 -8.67 17.03
N GLY A 215 2.57 -7.46 16.49
CA GLY A 215 1.57 -7.10 15.50
C GLY A 215 1.62 -7.97 14.25
N VAL A 216 2.81 -8.15 13.71
CA VAL A 216 3.05 -9.04 12.56
C VAL A 216 2.57 -10.46 12.88
N LYS A 217 2.97 -11.00 14.05
CA LYS A 217 2.54 -12.32 14.51
C LYS A 217 1.01 -12.43 14.64
N ARG A 218 0.32 -11.38 15.10
CA ARG A 218 -1.15 -11.37 15.24
C ARG A 218 -1.90 -11.30 13.91
N LEU A 219 -1.29 -10.72 12.87
CA LEU A 219 -1.90 -10.58 11.55
C LEU A 219 -1.70 -11.80 10.66
N ALA A 220 -0.69 -12.62 10.97
CA ALA A 220 -0.28 -13.75 10.17
C ALA A 220 -0.99 -15.05 10.60
N ASP A 221 -1.21 -15.94 9.64
CA ASP A 221 -1.70 -17.30 9.89
C ASP A 221 -0.56 -18.23 10.32
N ARG A 222 0.66 -17.97 9.83
CA ARG A 222 1.91 -18.57 10.32
C ARG A 222 2.97 -17.52 10.51
N PHE A 223 3.80 -17.70 11.52
CA PHE A 223 4.85 -16.75 11.87
C PHE A 223 6.03 -17.48 12.49
N GLU A 224 7.23 -17.19 11.99
CA GLU A 224 8.49 -17.66 12.52
C GLU A 224 9.48 -16.50 12.59
N VAL A 225 10.28 -16.47 13.65
CA VAL A 225 11.40 -15.52 13.79
C VAL A 225 12.63 -16.27 14.26
N ARG A 226 13.74 -16.01 13.58
CA ARG A 226 15.09 -16.45 13.95
C ARG A 226 15.94 -15.21 14.06
N THR A 227 16.66 -15.06 15.16
CA THR A 227 17.43 -13.84 15.42
C THR A 227 18.66 -14.18 16.23
N GLY A 228 19.74 -13.45 15.99
CA GLY A 228 21.00 -13.61 16.69
C GLY A 228 22.01 -12.54 16.27
N PRO A 229 23.27 -12.68 16.69
CA PRO A 229 24.32 -11.68 16.44
C PRO A 229 24.62 -11.40 14.96
N THR A 230 24.17 -12.29 14.07
CA THR A 230 24.38 -12.20 12.62
C THR A 230 23.17 -11.66 11.86
N GLY A 231 22.13 -11.20 12.56
CA GLY A 231 20.93 -10.63 11.96
C GLY A 231 19.63 -11.27 12.41
N THR A 232 18.54 -10.80 11.80
CA THR A 232 17.20 -11.30 12.04
C THR A 232 16.55 -11.78 10.75
N GLN A 233 15.87 -12.91 10.83
CA GLN A 233 15.01 -13.47 9.81
C GLN A 233 13.59 -13.60 10.38
N VAL A 234 12.62 -12.98 9.71
CA VAL A 234 11.20 -13.10 10.03
C VAL A 234 10.47 -13.64 8.81
N GLU A 235 9.77 -14.75 8.98
CA GLU A 235 8.91 -15.33 7.95
C GLU A 235 7.47 -15.34 8.45
N PHE A 236 6.53 -14.94 7.59
CA PHE A 236 5.12 -15.10 7.88
C PHE A 236 4.30 -15.46 6.63
N GLU A 237 3.18 -16.12 6.85
CA GLU A 237 2.22 -16.48 5.81
C GLU A 237 0.86 -15.85 6.12
N VAL A 238 0.20 -15.32 5.09
CA VAL A 238 -1.20 -14.89 5.15
C VAL A 238 -2.00 -15.66 4.11
N PHE A 239 -3.07 -16.32 4.54
CA PHE A 239 -4.02 -17.00 3.69
C PHE A 239 -5.03 -16.02 3.08
N LEU A 240 -5.41 -16.29 1.83
CA LEU A 240 -6.31 -15.49 0.99
C LEU A 240 -7.45 -16.35 0.41
#